data_AF-A0A7J6TYW5-F1
#
_entry.id   AF-A0A7J6TYW5-F1
#
_cell.length_a   1.000
_cell.length_b   1.000
_cell.length_c   1.000
_cell.angle_alpha   90.00
_cell.angle_beta   90.00
_cell.angle_gamma   90.00
#
_symmetry.space_group_name_H-M   'P 1'
#
loop_
_entity.id
_entity.type
_entity.pdbx_description
1 polymer ?
#
loop_
_entity_poly.entity_id
_entity_poly.type
_entity_poly.pdbx_seq_one_letter_code
_entity_poly.pdbx_strand_id
1 'polypeptide(L)'
;SVQALYEASMYIFVFMWTPALEQANGGAAVSLGLVFACFMTACTAGSQLFRYLSTPSINTKTLSSAAILRLVCLAALVSQGIVFMFPYSVWTVLLSFLTFEASVGVYYPSMGTLKAEIVPESHRATIYNLFRVPLNLLVIGALLAKLEVAEAFGVTSLLLVLALALSLRISPTANP
;
A
#
# COMPACT_ATOMS: atom_id res chain seq x y z
N SER A 1 -11.22 7.67 -3.76
CA SER A 1 -11.39 6.87 -2.54
C SER A 1 -10.34 5.78 -2.37
N VAL A 2 -10.22 4.79 -3.28
CA VAL A 2 -9.20 3.69 -3.16
C VAL A 2 -7.78 4.24 -2.95
N GLN A 3 -7.38 5.21 -3.78
CA GLN A 3 -6.09 5.90 -3.67
C GLN A 3 -5.85 6.48 -2.26
N ALA A 4 -6.82 7.23 -1.74
CA ALA A 4 -6.70 7.88 -0.44
C ALA A 4 -6.57 6.85 0.69
N LEU A 5 -7.33 5.76 0.65
CA LEU A 5 -7.24 4.70 1.66
C LEU A 5 -5.88 3.99 1.61
N TYR A 6 -5.38 3.70 0.41
CA TYR A 6 -4.07 3.07 0.24
C TYR A 6 -2.94 4.00 0.68
N GLU A 7 -2.94 5.27 0.26
CA GLU A 7 -1.94 6.26 0.66
C GLU A 7 -1.99 6.55 2.16
N ALA A 8 -3.17 6.60 2.78
CA ALA A 8 -3.30 6.71 4.24
C ALA A 8 -2.61 5.55 4.96
N SER A 9 -2.79 4.31 4.47
CA SER A 9 -2.12 3.13 5.04
C SER A 9 -0.60 3.21 4.90
N MET A 10 -0.09 3.74 3.77
CA MET A 10 1.33 3.96 3.52
C MET A 10 1.92 5.01 4.47
N TYR A 11 1.21 6.12 4.72
CA TYR A 11 1.67 7.13 5.66
C TYR A 11 1.77 6.59 7.08
N ILE A 12 0.76 5.86 7.55
CA ILE A 12 0.81 5.22 8.88
C ILE A 12 1.99 4.24 8.95
N PHE A 13 2.21 3.43 7.91
CA PHE A 13 3.35 2.52 7.83
C PHE A 13 4.69 3.25 7.98
N VAL A 14 4.90 4.37 7.28
CA VAL A 14 6.14 5.16 7.35
C VAL A 14 6.44 5.67 8.78
N PHE A 15 5.42 5.96 9.57
CA PHE A 15 5.60 6.33 10.98
C PHE A 15 5.84 5.13 11.90
N MET A 16 5.22 3.98 11.61
CA MET A 16 5.15 2.85 12.53
C MET A 16 6.17 1.74 12.25
N TRP A 17 6.80 1.68 11.07
CA TRP A 17 7.70 0.57 10.73
C TRP A 17 8.91 0.46 11.66
N THR A 18 9.50 1.60 12.08
CA THR A 18 10.65 1.62 12.99
C THR A 18 10.30 1.06 14.38
N PRO A 19 9.32 1.63 15.12
CA PRO A 19 8.97 1.09 16.43
C PRO A 19 8.44 -0.35 16.35
N ALA A 20 7.80 -0.73 15.24
CA ALA A 20 7.34 -2.10 15.04
C ALA A 20 8.47 -3.11 14.89
N LEU A 21 9.51 -2.76 14.13
CA LEU A 21 10.63 -3.65 13.89
C LEU A 21 11.51 -3.77 15.14
N GLU A 22 11.70 -2.67 15.88
CA GLU A 22 12.39 -2.69 17.17
C GLU A 22 11.62 -3.51 18.22
N GLN A 23 10.29 -3.36 18.28
CA GLN A 23 9.45 -4.18 19.16
C GLN A 23 9.55 -5.68 18.82
N ALA A 24 9.52 -6.03 17.53
CA ALA A 24 9.68 -7.40 17.05
C ALA A 24 11.09 -7.97 17.28
N ASN A 25 12.08 -7.08 17.45
CA ASN A 25 13.48 -7.43 17.75
C ASN A 25 13.77 -7.38 19.27
N GLY A 26 12.75 -7.46 20.12
CA GLY A 26 12.89 -7.46 21.58
C GLY A 26 13.38 -6.11 22.15
N GLY A 27 13.13 -5.02 21.43
CA GLY A 27 13.56 -3.66 21.80
C GLY A 27 14.99 -3.32 21.40
N ALA A 28 15.70 -4.24 20.73
CA ALA A 28 17.06 -3.98 20.25
C ALA A 28 17.05 -3.12 18.97
N ALA A 29 17.92 -2.12 18.95
CA ALA A 29 18.09 -1.23 17.81
C ALA A 29 18.41 -2.00 16.53
N VAL A 30 17.78 -1.60 15.43
CA VAL A 30 17.95 -2.19 14.10
C VAL A 30 18.75 -1.26 13.19
N SER A 31 19.46 -1.81 12.21
CA SER A 31 20.18 -1.00 11.21
C SER A 31 19.18 -0.36 10.25
N LEU A 32 18.67 0.83 10.61
CA LEU A 32 17.65 1.55 9.85
C LEU A 32 18.07 1.80 8.40
N GLY A 33 19.34 2.12 8.16
CA GLY A 33 19.87 2.35 6.83
C GLY A 33 19.80 1.11 5.93
N LEU A 34 20.08 -0.08 6.48
CA LEU A 34 20.01 -1.33 5.74
C LEU A 34 18.56 -1.70 5.43
N VAL A 35 17.67 -1.59 6.42
CA VAL A 35 16.23 -1.88 6.25
C VAL A 35 15.64 -0.95 5.18
N PHE A 36 15.95 0.34 5.26
CA PHE A 36 15.51 1.33 4.26
C PHE A 36 16.06 1.04 2.86
N ALA A 37 17.31 0.62 2.74
CA ALA A 37 17.88 0.20 1.45
C ALA A 37 17.10 -1.00 0.88
N CYS A 38 16.76 -2.00 1.71
CA CYS A 38 15.94 -3.12 1.28
C CYS A 38 14.53 -2.69 0.85
N PHE A 39 13.90 -1.74 1.54
CA PHE A 39 12.62 -1.15 1.12
C PHE A 39 12.70 -0.50 -0.26
N MET A 40 13.73 0.30 -0.50
CA MET A 40 13.94 0.93 -1.81
C MET A 40 14.20 -0.10 -2.93
N THR A 41 14.95 -1.16 -2.63
CA THR A 41 15.13 -2.28 -3.57
C THR A 41 13.81 -3.01 -3.85
N ALA A 42 13.02 -3.32 -2.82
CA ALA A 42 11.73 -3.98 -2.97
C ALA A 42 10.73 -3.13 -3.79
N CYS A 43 10.64 -1.83 -3.51
CA CYS A 43 9.82 -0.88 -4.26
C CYS A 43 10.25 -0.79 -5.73
N THR A 44 11.56 -0.76 -6.00
CA THR A 44 12.09 -0.79 -7.38
C THR A 44 11.74 -2.10 -8.09
N ALA A 45 11.88 -3.24 -7.40
CA ALA A 45 11.51 -4.55 -7.93
C ALA A 45 10.01 -4.63 -8.27
N GLY A 46 9.15 -4.09 -7.40
CA GLY A 46 7.72 -3.97 -7.65
C GLY A 46 7.39 -3.13 -8.89
N SER A 47 8.09 -2.02 -9.10
CA SER A 47 7.90 -1.19 -10.29
C SER A 47 8.25 -1.94 -11.59
N GLN A 48 9.30 -2.78 -11.57
CA GLN A 48 9.63 -3.64 -12.72
C GLN A 48 8.62 -4.78 -12.90
N LEU A 49 8.11 -5.34 -11.80
CA LEU A 49 7.04 -6.34 -11.85
C LEU A 49 5.79 -5.77 -12.52
N PHE A 50 5.39 -4.53 -12.22
CA PHE A 50 4.30 -3.86 -12.92
C PHE A 50 4.54 -3.85 -14.44
N ARG A 51 5.73 -3.41 -14.87
CA ARG A 51 6.07 -3.34 -16.30
C ARG A 51 5.95 -4.71 -16.97
N TYR A 52 6.39 -5.77 -16.30
CA TYR A 52 6.23 -7.13 -16.82
C TYR A 52 4.76 -7.55 -16.93
N LEU A 53 3.94 -7.23 -15.94
CA LEU A 53 2.50 -7.56 -15.93
C LEU A 53 1.67 -6.70 -16.91
N SER A 54 2.11 -5.48 -17.19
CA SER A 54 1.41 -4.50 -18.04
C SER A 54 1.88 -4.49 -19.50
N THR A 55 3.05 -5.07 -19.81
CA THR A 55 3.56 -5.11 -21.19
C THR A 55 2.94 -6.30 -21.94
N PRO A 56 2.33 -6.09 -23.12
CA PRO A 56 1.88 -7.19 -23.96
C PRO A 56 3.06 -8.05 -24.39
N SER A 57 3.16 -9.28 -23.88
CA SER A 57 4.04 -10.30 -24.47
C SER A 57 3.25 -11.12 -25.48
N ILE A 58 3.95 -11.63 -26.50
CA ILE A 58 3.42 -12.35 -27.67
C ILE A 58 2.48 -13.53 -27.29
N ASN A 59 2.51 -13.99 -26.02
CA ASN A 59 1.73 -15.13 -25.54
C ASN A 59 1.02 -14.94 -24.17
N THR A 60 0.97 -13.73 -23.59
CA THR A 60 0.37 -13.52 -22.26
C THR A 60 -0.78 -12.52 -22.31
N LYS A 61 -1.92 -12.88 -21.71
CA LYS A 61 -3.02 -11.93 -21.45
C LYS A 61 -2.52 -10.82 -20.54
N THR A 62 -2.40 -9.59 -21.05
CA THR A 62 -2.07 -8.41 -20.25
C THR A 62 -3.14 -8.22 -19.16
N LEU A 63 -2.70 -8.04 -17.91
CA LEU A 63 -3.64 -7.75 -16.83
C LEU A 63 -4.12 -6.30 -16.94
N SER A 64 -5.42 -6.09 -16.82
CA SER A 64 -5.99 -4.74 -16.71
C SER A 64 -5.40 -4.01 -15.50
N SER A 65 -5.15 -2.71 -15.64
CA SER A 65 -4.73 -1.81 -14.55
C SER A 65 -5.59 -1.95 -13.28
N ALA A 66 -6.90 -2.22 -13.45
CA ALA A 66 -7.82 -2.47 -12.34
C ALA A 66 -7.56 -3.81 -11.63
N ALA A 67 -7.19 -4.87 -12.38
CA ALA A 67 -6.84 -6.16 -11.80
C ALA A 67 -5.53 -6.10 -11.03
N ILE A 68 -4.53 -5.38 -11.56
CA ILE A 68 -3.26 -5.15 -10.88
C ILE A 68 -3.49 -4.37 -9.58
N LEU A 69 -4.32 -3.31 -9.60
CA LEU A 69 -4.64 -2.54 -8.39
C LEU A 69 -5.28 -3.40 -7.29
N ARG A 70 -6.14 -4.36 -7.64
CA ARG A 70 -6.74 -5.30 -6.66
C ARG A 70 -5.69 -6.22 -6.05
N LEU A 71 -4.79 -6.77 -6.86
CA LEU A 71 -3.69 -7.61 -6.37
C LEU A 71 -2.78 -6.84 -5.42
N VAL A 72 -2.49 -5.58 -5.74
CA VAL A 72 -1.71 -4.68 -4.88
C VAL A 72 -2.41 -4.42 -3.55
N CYS A 73 -3.71 -4.08 -3.58
CA CYS A 73 -4.49 -3.87 -2.35
C CYS A 73 -4.56 -5.14 -1.49
N LEU A 74 -4.70 -6.30 -2.12
CA LEU A 74 -4.71 -7.59 -1.42
C LEU A 74 -3.34 -7.91 -0.80
N ALA A 75 -2.25 -7.75 -1.56
CA ALA A 75 -0.89 -7.98 -1.07
C ALA A 75 -0.57 -7.07 0.13
N ALA A 76 -0.93 -5.79 0.04
CA ALA A 76 -0.80 -4.84 1.15
C ALA A 76 -1.67 -5.23 2.35
N LEU A 77 -2.91 -5.66 2.13
CA LEU A 77 -3.79 -6.10 3.23
C LEU A 77 -3.21 -7.30 3.96
N VAL A 78 -2.74 -8.31 3.21
CA VAL A 78 -2.16 -9.53 3.78
C VAL A 78 -0.90 -9.19 4.56
N SER A 79 0.00 -8.36 4.01
CA SER A 79 1.23 -7.99 4.71
C SER A 79 0.96 -7.27 6.03
N GLN A 80 0.09 -6.25 6.03
CA GLN A 80 -0.24 -5.53 7.26
C GLN A 80 -1.04 -6.39 8.25
N GLY A 81 -1.90 -7.27 7.74
CA GLY A 81 -2.64 -8.23 8.58
C GLY A 81 -1.73 -9.25 9.27
N ILE A 82 -0.66 -9.69 8.61
CA ILE A 82 0.35 -10.56 9.22
C ILE A 82 1.06 -9.84 10.37
N VAL A 83 1.45 -8.58 10.18
CA VAL A 83 2.11 -7.79 11.23
C VAL A 83 1.19 -7.59 12.42
N PHE A 84 -0.10 -7.35 12.19
CA PHE A 84 -1.11 -7.26 13.25
C PHE A 84 -1.24 -8.55 14.06
N MET A 85 -1.28 -9.72 13.39
CA MET A 85 -1.49 -11.01 14.05
C MET A 85 -0.22 -11.58 14.69
N PHE A 86 0.95 -11.30 14.11
CA PHE A 86 2.23 -11.87 14.52
C PHE A 86 3.33 -10.80 14.69
N PRO A 87 3.18 -9.85 15.64
CA PRO A 87 4.08 -8.71 15.79
C PRO A 87 5.43 -9.06 16.44
N TYR A 88 5.60 -10.27 16.97
CA TYR A 88 6.74 -10.63 17.83
C TYR A 88 7.95 -11.19 17.09
N SER A 89 7.83 -11.49 15.79
CA SER A 89 8.91 -12.11 15.01
C SER A 89 9.50 -11.09 14.05
N VAL A 90 10.75 -10.67 14.29
CA VAL A 90 11.47 -9.69 13.46
C VAL A 90 11.50 -10.09 11.98
N TRP A 91 11.70 -11.37 11.67
CA TRP A 91 11.75 -11.87 10.30
C TRP A 91 10.38 -11.83 9.62
N THR A 92 9.32 -12.16 10.36
CA THR A 92 7.94 -12.10 9.85
C THR A 92 7.54 -10.66 9.56
N VAL A 93 7.86 -9.74 10.46
CA VAL A 93 7.58 -8.31 10.31
C VAL A 93 8.38 -7.72 9.15
N LEU A 94 9.69 -8.02 9.06
CA LEU A 94 10.54 -7.54 7.98
C LEU A 94 10.08 -8.03 6.59
N LEU A 95 9.75 -9.32 6.45
CA LEU A 95 9.25 -9.88 5.18
C LEU A 95 7.90 -9.28 4.79
N SER A 96 7.03 -9.01 5.78
CA SER A 96 5.75 -8.34 5.56
C SER A 96 5.97 -6.90 5.07
N PHE A 97 6.91 -6.17 5.67
CA PHE A 97 7.26 -4.82 5.25
C PHE A 97 7.87 -4.77 3.85
N LEU A 98 8.73 -5.73 3.50
CA LEU A 98 9.28 -5.85 2.15
C LEU A 98 8.19 -6.16 1.12
N THR A 99 7.23 -7.01 1.47
CA THR A 99 6.08 -7.31 0.60
C THR A 99 5.17 -6.10 0.42
N PHE A 100 4.95 -5.32 1.48
CA PHE A 100 4.23 -4.06 1.43
C PHE A 100 4.96 -3.02 0.55
N GLU A 101 6.27 -2.88 0.67
CA GLU A 101 7.05 -1.96 -0.17
C GLU A 101 7.08 -2.40 -1.64
N ALA A 102 7.16 -3.69 -1.91
CA ALA A 102 7.02 -4.20 -3.27
C ALA A 102 5.63 -3.89 -3.85
N SER A 103 4.55 -4.02 -3.06
CA SER A 103 3.20 -3.68 -3.51
C SER A 103 3.03 -2.18 -3.74
N VAL A 104 3.63 -1.32 -2.91
CA VAL A 104 3.74 0.13 -3.14
C VAL A 104 4.49 0.44 -4.45
N GLY A 105 5.55 -0.30 -4.76
CA GLY A 105 6.25 -0.19 -6.05
C GLY A 105 5.36 -0.47 -7.26
N VAL A 106 4.49 -1.49 -7.18
CA VAL A 106 3.51 -1.81 -8.23
C VAL A 106 2.35 -0.79 -8.26
N TYR A 107 1.97 -0.26 -7.09
CA TYR A 107 0.85 0.67 -6.91
C TYR A 107 1.00 1.94 -7.74
N TYR A 108 2.16 2.61 -7.66
CA TYR A 108 2.39 3.91 -8.31
C TYR A 108 2.10 3.90 -9.81
N PRO A 109 2.72 3.00 -10.62
CA PRO A 109 2.44 2.96 -12.05
C PRO A 109 1.01 2.45 -12.35
N SER A 110 0.47 1.51 -11.57
CA SER A 110 -0.91 1.01 -11.74
C SER A 110 -1.96 2.11 -11.60
N MET A 111 -1.86 2.90 -10.53
CA MET A 111 -2.75 4.02 -10.27
C MET A 111 -2.54 5.15 -11.28
N GLY A 112 -1.31 5.35 -11.75
CA GLY A 112 -0.99 6.28 -12.84
C GLY A 112 -1.75 5.95 -14.12
N THR A 113 -1.69 4.70 -14.58
CA THR A 113 -2.39 4.23 -15.79
C THR A 113 -3.91 4.29 -15.61
N LEU A 114 -4.44 3.80 -14.47
CA LEU A 114 -5.88 3.79 -14.20
C LEU A 114 -6.47 5.21 -14.18
N LYS A 115 -5.74 6.19 -13.62
CA LYS A 115 -6.17 7.59 -13.64
C LYS A 115 -6.24 8.13 -15.07
N ALA A 116 -5.29 7.78 -15.93
CA ALA A 116 -5.28 8.20 -17.33
C ALA A 116 -6.49 7.64 -18.11
N GLU A 117 -6.91 6.41 -17.80
CA GLU A 117 -8.05 5.75 -18.46
C GLU A 117 -9.42 6.25 -17.95
N ILE A 118 -9.58 6.45 -16.64
CA ILE A 118 -10.92 6.62 -16.03
C ILE A 118 -11.38 8.07 -15.95
N VAL A 119 -10.49 9.06 -16.03
CA VAL A 119 -10.84 10.40 -15.52
C VAL A 119 -10.90 11.48 -16.61
N PRO A 120 -12.11 11.97 -16.97
CA PRO A 120 -12.29 13.23 -17.71
C PRO A 120 -11.83 14.43 -16.86
N GLU A 121 -11.25 15.43 -17.51
CA GLU A 121 -10.52 16.56 -16.93
C GLU A 121 -11.27 17.41 -15.88
N SER A 122 -12.61 17.40 -15.88
CA SER A 122 -13.42 18.47 -15.29
C SER A 122 -13.67 18.41 -13.77
N HIS A 123 -13.48 17.27 -13.10
CA HIS A 123 -13.85 17.12 -11.66
C HIS A 123 -12.72 16.54 -10.78
N ARG A 124 -11.51 16.35 -11.34
CA ARG A 124 -10.34 15.79 -10.64
C ARG A 124 -9.99 16.56 -9.37
N ALA A 125 -9.86 17.88 -9.45
CA ALA A 125 -9.32 18.70 -8.39
C ALA A 125 -10.20 18.72 -7.12
N THR A 126 -11.52 18.75 -7.27
CA THR A 126 -12.48 18.79 -6.14
C THR A 126 -12.48 17.48 -5.36
N ILE A 127 -12.45 16.34 -6.07
CA ILE A 127 -12.40 15.01 -5.46
C ILE A 127 -11.05 14.81 -4.73
N TYR A 128 -9.92 15.19 -5.34
CA TYR A 128 -8.61 15.05 -4.70
C TYR A 128 -8.41 15.98 -3.49
N ASN A 129 -9.01 17.17 -3.48
CA ASN A 129 -8.95 18.08 -2.33
C ASN A 129 -9.89 17.66 -1.18
N LEU A 130 -11.05 17.07 -1.48
CA LEU A 130 -11.99 16.61 -0.44
C LEU A 130 -11.45 15.41 0.37
N PHE A 131 -10.60 14.56 -0.24
CA PHE A 131 -10.00 13.41 0.45
C PHE A 131 -8.71 13.73 1.23
N ARG A 132 -8.10 14.90 1.06
CA ARG A 132 -6.92 15.32 1.83
C ARG A 132 -7.24 15.63 3.30
N VAL A 133 -8.42 16.18 3.56
CA VAL A 133 -8.85 16.58 4.91
C VAL A 133 -9.06 15.38 5.84
N PRO A 134 -9.83 14.34 5.48
CA PRO A 134 -9.98 13.16 6.32
C PRO A 134 -8.69 12.33 6.42
N LEU A 135 -7.85 12.32 5.38
CA LEU A 135 -6.56 11.63 5.38
C LEU A 135 -5.55 12.26 6.34
N ASN A 136 -5.44 13.59 6.33
CA ASN A 136 -4.61 14.32 7.27
C ASN A 136 -5.17 14.23 8.69
N LEU A 137 -6.51 14.25 8.88
CA LEU A 137 -7.14 14.08 10.20
C LEU A 137 -6.94 12.67 10.78
N LEU A 138 -6.97 11.62 9.96
CA LEU A 138 -6.75 10.24 10.41
C LEU A 138 -5.28 10.02 10.79
N VAL A 139 -4.34 10.56 10.00
CA VAL A 139 -2.90 10.51 10.31
C VAL A 139 -2.57 11.33 11.56
N ILE A 140 -3.08 12.57 11.66
CA ILE A 140 -2.92 13.41 12.86
C ILE A 140 -3.59 12.77 14.07
N GLY A 141 -4.75 12.13 13.89
CA GLY A 141 -5.45 11.38 14.93
C GLY A 141 -4.64 10.17 15.42
N ALA A 142 -4.07 9.37 14.51
CA ALA A 142 -3.20 8.25 14.86
C ALA A 142 -1.92 8.70 15.60
N LEU A 143 -1.30 9.80 15.14
CA LEU A 143 -0.13 10.40 15.77
C LEU A 143 -0.43 11.00 17.15
N LEU A 144 -1.59 11.64 17.34
CA LEU A 144 -2.00 12.22 18.63
C LEU A 144 -2.51 11.17 19.63
N ALA A 145 -3.06 10.06 19.15
CA ALA A 145 -3.65 9.02 20.00
C ALA A 145 -2.62 8.14 20.71
N LYS A 146 -1.31 8.29 20.43
CA LYS A 146 -0.25 7.39 20.92
C LYS A 146 -0.61 5.92 20.65
N LEU A 147 -1.15 5.64 19.46
CA LEU A 147 -1.54 4.28 19.10
C LEU A 147 -0.35 3.35 19.25
N GLU A 148 -0.59 2.21 19.89
CA GLU A 148 0.40 1.15 19.91
C GLU A 148 0.59 0.59 18.50
N VAL A 149 1.76 0.00 18.25
CA VAL A 149 2.12 -0.60 16.97
C VAL A 149 1.02 -1.50 16.42
N ALA A 150 0.48 -2.38 17.26
CA ALA A 150 -0.58 -3.30 16.88
C ALA A 150 -1.85 -2.56 16.42
N GLU A 151 -2.28 -1.52 17.13
CA GLU A 151 -3.48 -0.76 16.78
C GLU A 151 -3.31 -0.04 15.45
N ALA A 152 -2.13 0.54 15.20
CA ALA A 152 -1.84 1.20 13.94
C ALA A 152 -1.91 0.24 12.75
N PHE A 153 -1.36 -0.97 12.87
CA PHE A 153 -1.47 -2.00 11.83
C PHE A 153 -2.89 -2.55 11.67
N GLY A 154 -3.69 -2.61 12.75
CA GLY A 154 -5.11 -2.91 12.66
C GLY A 154 -5.89 -1.86 11.86
N VAL A 155 -5.61 -0.58 12.09
CA VAL A 155 -6.20 0.54 11.33
C VAL A 155 -5.79 0.48 9.85
N THR A 156 -4.51 0.24 9.55
CA THR A 156 -4.07 0.14 8.14
C THR A 156 -4.71 -1.05 7.42
N SER A 157 -4.83 -2.20 8.08
CA SER A 157 -5.55 -3.36 7.54
C SER A 157 -7.02 -3.02 7.23
N LEU A 158 -7.73 -2.33 8.13
CA LEU A 158 -9.11 -1.92 7.88
C LEU A 158 -9.23 -0.98 6.67
N LEU A 159 -8.33 0.01 6.57
CA LEU A 159 -8.28 0.92 5.42
C LEU A 159 -8.05 0.15 4.12
N LEU A 160 -7.18 -0.85 4.13
CA LEU A 160 -6.86 -1.70 2.98
C LEU A 160 -8.01 -2.65 2.61
N VAL A 161 -8.78 -3.16 3.58
CA VAL A 161 -10.03 -3.89 3.32
C VAL A 161 -11.02 -3.01 2.57
N LEU A 162 -11.21 -1.77 3.03
CA LEU A 162 -12.09 -0.80 2.36
C LEU A 162 -11.57 -0.45 0.97
N ALA A 163 -10.26 -0.27 0.81
CA ALA A 163 -9.63 -0.01 -0.49
C ALA A 163 -9.88 -1.17 -1.46
N LEU A 164 -9.69 -2.41 -1.01
CA LEU A 164 -9.92 -3.61 -1.79
C LEU A 164 -11.41 -3.74 -2.17
N ALA A 165 -12.32 -3.60 -1.22
CA ALA A 165 -13.77 -3.67 -1.45
C ALA A 165 -14.24 -2.62 -2.48
N LEU A 166 -13.71 -1.40 -2.41
CA LEU A 166 -13.99 -0.36 -3.39
C LEU A 166 -13.34 -0.64 -4.75
N SER A 167 -12.14 -1.23 -4.78
CA SER A 167 -11.47 -1.63 -6.03
C SER A 167 -12.19 -2.76 -6.78
N LEU A 168 -12.98 -3.59 -6.08
CA LEU A 168 -13.85 -4.60 -6.68
C LEU A 168 -15.03 -3.98 -7.43
N ARG A 169 -15.50 -2.81 -7.00
CA ARG A 169 -16.59 -2.07 -7.66
C ARG A 169 -16.14 -1.32 -8.92
N ILE A 170 -14.83 -1.15 -9.11
CA ILE A 170 -14.28 -0.61 -10.36
C ILE A 170 -14.43 -1.73 -11.39
N SER A 171 -15.43 -1.65 -12.26
CA SER A 171 -15.54 -2.59 -13.38
C SER A 171 -14.25 -2.53 -14.19
N PRO A 172 -13.63 -3.67 -14.56
CA PRO A 172 -12.62 -3.63 -15.59
C PRO A 172 -13.34 -3.08 -16.82
N THR A 173 -12.97 -1.89 -17.27
CA THR A 173 -13.31 -1.46 -18.62
C THR A 173 -12.60 -2.45 -19.53
N ALA A 174 -13.27 -3.57 -19.80
CA ALA A 174 -13.07 -4.29 -21.05
C ALA A 174 -13.35 -3.22 -22.10
N ASN A 175 -12.30 -2.76 -22.77
CA ASN A 175 -12.47 -2.06 -24.00
C ASN A 175 -11.75 -2.85 -25.10
N PRO A 176 -12.34 -2.79 -26.30
CA PRO A 176 -12.59 -3.93 -27.20
C PRO A 176 -11.36 -4.52 -27.89
#